data_AF-A0A7W4C6B0-F1
#
_entry.id   AF-A0A7W4C6B0-F1
#
_cell.length_a   1.000
_cell.length_b   1.000
_cell.length_c   1.000
_cell.angle_alpha   90.00
_cell.angle_beta   90.00
_cell.angle_gamma   90.00
#
_symmetry.space_group_name_H-M   'P 1'
#
loop_
_entity.id
_entity.type
_entity.pdbx_description
1 polymer ?
#
loop_
_entity_poly.entity_id
_entity_poly.type
_entity_poly.pdbx_seq_one_letter_code
_entity_poly.pdbx_strand_id
1 'polypeptide(L)'
;SYGLGYVLGYHHGIGNCLAVDVLEEFYPEGVTEFRKMMKIHNITLPKNICKDLPDDTIAKMVAVTKSMGPLWDNVYGKGWEEKVTDEMLTKLFRRI
;
A
#
# COMPACT_ATOMS: atom_id res chain seq x y z
N SER A 1 2.33 2.83 1.96
CA SER A 1 2.45 4.24 2.38
C SER A 1 3.84 4.81 2.11
N TYR A 2 4.93 4.30 2.72
CA TYR A 2 6.29 4.84 2.53
C TYR A 2 6.72 4.99 1.06
N GLY A 3 6.45 4.00 0.18
CA GLY A 3 6.71 4.13 -1.25
C GLY A 3 5.97 5.31 -1.90
N LEU A 4 4.69 5.51 -1.59
CA LEU A 4 3.89 6.64 -2.11
C LEU A 4 4.45 7.99 -1.63
N GLY A 5 4.84 8.07 -0.35
CA GLY A 5 5.39 9.31 0.21
C GLY A 5 6.75 9.66 -0.37
N TYR A 6 7.64 8.67 -0.48
CA TYR A 6 9.00 8.89 -0.97
C TYR A 6 9.05 9.19 -2.46
N VAL A 7 8.26 8.49 -3.28
CA VAL A 7 8.34 8.60 -4.75
C VAL A 7 7.37 9.64 -5.32
N LEU A 8 6.15 9.71 -4.78
CA LEU A 8 5.07 10.56 -5.32
C LEU A 8 4.74 11.77 -4.42
N GLY A 9 5.36 11.87 -3.25
CA GLY A 9 5.15 12.99 -2.33
C GLY A 9 3.81 12.97 -1.57
N TYR A 10 3.09 11.84 -1.54
CA TYR A 10 1.87 11.74 -0.75
C TYR A 10 2.15 11.92 0.75
N HIS A 11 1.41 12.82 1.39
CA HIS A 11 1.53 13.06 2.83
C HIS A 11 1.12 11.81 3.63
N HIS A 12 1.72 11.64 4.80
CA HIS A 12 1.63 10.40 5.59
C HIS A 12 0.20 9.90 5.83
N GLY A 13 -0.69 10.77 6.33
CA GLY A 13 -2.06 10.38 6.67
C GLY A 13 -2.85 9.84 5.47
N ILE A 14 -2.91 10.62 4.39
CA ILE A 14 -3.60 10.20 3.16
C ILE A 14 -2.90 9.02 2.48
N GLY A 15 -1.57 8.96 2.49
CA GLY A 15 -0.79 7.83 1.97
C GLY A 15 -1.05 6.52 2.71
N ASN A 16 -1.35 6.57 4.01
CA ASN A 16 -1.80 5.40 4.77
C ASN A 16 -3.21 4.98 4.33
N CYS A 17 -4.16 5.90 4.25
CA CYS A 17 -5.53 5.60 3.79
C CYS A 17 -5.55 4.94 2.40
N LEU A 18 -4.77 5.47 1.46
CA LEU A 18 -4.63 4.91 0.12
C LEU A 18 -4.09 3.48 0.12
N ALA A 19 -3.08 3.21 0.96
CA ALA A 19 -2.53 1.87 1.09
C ALA A 19 -3.50 0.90 1.78
N VAL A 20 -4.13 1.31 2.89
CA VAL A 20 -5.09 0.46 3.63
C VAL A 20 -6.23 0.01 2.74
N ASP A 21 -6.77 0.89 1.88
CA ASP A 21 -7.92 0.56 1.03
C ASP A 21 -7.66 -0.54 -0.01
N VAL A 22 -6.40 -0.94 -0.22
CA VAL A 22 -6.01 -2.06 -1.10
C VAL A 22 -5.43 -3.27 -0.35
N LEU A 23 -5.40 -3.26 0.99
CA LEU A 23 -4.80 -4.31 1.84
C LEU A 23 -5.84 -5.25 2.47
N GLU A 24 -7.00 -5.44 1.84
CA GLU A 24 -8.09 -6.29 2.34
C GLU A 24 -7.66 -7.75 2.55
N GLU A 25 -6.71 -8.24 1.75
CA GLU A 25 -6.13 -9.58 1.90
C GLU A 25 -5.28 -9.74 3.18
N PHE A 26 -4.78 -8.62 3.74
CA PHE A 26 -3.94 -8.60 4.94
C PHE A 26 -4.76 -8.27 6.19
N TYR A 27 -5.72 -7.36 6.06
CA TYR A 27 -6.50 -6.81 7.18
C TYR A 27 -8.00 -6.74 6.83
N PRO A 28 -8.69 -7.86 6.56
CA PRO A 28 -10.05 -7.85 6.01
C PRO A 28 -11.06 -7.11 6.90
N GLU A 29 -11.02 -7.38 8.21
CA GLU A 29 -11.89 -6.70 9.19
C GLU A 29 -11.53 -5.22 9.32
N GLY A 30 -10.23 -4.91 9.41
CA GLY A 30 -9.74 -3.53 9.53
C GLY A 30 -10.07 -2.66 8.31
N VAL A 31 -9.96 -3.21 7.09
CA VAL A 31 -10.34 -2.50 5.86
C VAL A 31 -11.85 -2.29 5.78
N THR A 32 -12.63 -3.28 6.19
CA THR A 32 -14.11 -3.17 6.24
C THR A 32 -14.54 -2.07 7.21
N GLU A 33 -13.97 -2.07 8.41
CA GLU A 33 -14.21 -1.05 9.42
C GLU A 33 -13.75 0.34 8.94
N PHE A 34 -12.56 0.44 8.35
CA PHE A 34 -12.03 1.67 7.77
C PHE A 34 -12.96 2.24 6.69
N ARG A 35 -13.46 1.41 5.75
CA ARG A 35 -14.41 1.84 4.72
C ARG A 35 -15.75 2.30 5.31
N LYS A 36 -16.21 1.67 6.39
CA LYS A 36 -17.40 2.13 7.14
C LYS A 36 -17.15 3.50 7.77
N MET A 37 -15.99 3.72 8.38
CA MET A 37 -15.61 5.01 8.96
C MET A 37 -15.53 6.09 7.87
N MET A 38 -14.91 5.81 6.72
CA MET A 38 -14.89 6.75 5.59
C MET A 38 -16.29 7.16 5.15
N LYS A 39 -17.24 6.21 5.08
CA LYS A 39 -18.64 6.49 4.72
C LYS A 39 -19.33 7.41 5.71
N ILE A 40 -19.15 7.19 7.02
CA ILE A 40 -19.74 8.03 8.08
C ILE A 40 -19.23 9.47 7.99
N HIS A 41 -17.96 9.65 7.62
CA HIS A 41 -17.30 10.95 7.55
C HIS A 41 -17.22 11.55 6.14
N ASN A 42 -17.98 11.00 5.18
CA ASN A 42 -18.05 11.47 3.79
C ASN A 42 -16.68 11.58 3.09
N ILE A 43 -15.75 10.68 3.41
CA ILE A 43 -14.41 10.66 2.82
C ILE A 43 -14.44 9.91 1.49
N THR A 44 -13.92 10.55 0.44
CA THR A 44 -13.64 9.92 -0.85
C THR A 44 -12.14 9.98 -1.11
N LEU A 45 -11.50 8.83 -1.23
CA LEU A 45 -10.08 8.76 -1.58
C LEU A 45 -9.88 8.96 -3.09
N PRO A 46 -8.79 9.62 -3.52
CA PRO A 46 -8.39 9.62 -4.92
C PRO A 46 -8.13 8.18 -5.39
N LYS A 47 -8.43 7.92 -6.67
CA LYS A 47 -8.36 6.59 -7.30
C LYS A 47 -7.53 6.65 -8.58
N ASN A 48 -7.01 5.50 -9.00
CA ASN A 48 -6.21 5.34 -10.21
C ASN A 48 -4.91 6.14 -10.17
N ILE A 49 -4.33 6.34 -8.98
CA ILE A 49 -3.13 7.17 -8.80
C ILE A 49 -1.93 6.53 -9.51
N CYS A 50 -1.81 5.20 -9.42
CA CYS A 50 -0.70 4.44 -9.95
C CYS A 50 -1.05 3.68 -11.24
N LYS A 51 -2.29 3.82 -11.75
CA LYS A 51 -2.80 3.01 -12.86
C LYS A 51 -1.92 3.12 -14.10
N ASP A 52 -1.60 4.34 -14.50
CA ASP A 52 -0.90 4.64 -15.77
C ASP A 52 0.55 5.10 -15.56
N LEU A 53 1.08 4.97 -14.32
CA LEU A 53 2.48 5.33 -14.05
C LEU A 53 3.44 4.40 -14.81
N PRO A 54 4.60 4.92 -15.27
CA PRO A 54 5.65 4.09 -15.85
C PRO A 54 6.13 2.99 -14.89
N ASP A 55 6.53 1.84 -15.44
CA ASP A 55 6.98 0.68 -14.64
C ASP A 55 8.20 1.00 -13.76
N ASP A 56 9.09 1.89 -14.21
CA ASP A 56 10.26 2.33 -13.43
C ASP A 56 9.86 3.09 -12.16
N THR A 57 8.74 3.83 -12.21
CA THR A 57 8.19 4.57 -11.08
C THR A 57 7.57 3.61 -10.07
N ILE A 58 6.85 2.59 -10.55
CA ILE A 58 6.35 1.52 -9.68
C ILE A 58 7.50 0.75 -9.05
N ALA A 59 8.53 0.39 -9.82
CA ALA A 59 9.70 -0.33 -9.33
C ALA A 59 10.42 0.43 -8.19
N LYS A 60 10.52 1.76 -8.27
CA LYS A 60 11.05 2.59 -7.17
C LYS A 60 10.20 2.48 -5.90
N MET A 61 8.88 2.54 -6.01
CA MET A 61 7.97 2.39 -4.85
C MET A 61 8.06 1.00 -4.24
N VAL A 62 8.15 -0.03 -5.07
CA VAL A 62 8.35 -1.43 -4.67
C VAL A 62 9.68 -1.57 -3.91
N ALA A 63 10.79 -1.07 -4.44
CA ALA A 63 12.10 -1.16 -3.81
C ALA A 63 12.12 -0.50 -2.41
N VAL A 64 11.59 0.73 -2.29
CA VAL A 64 11.46 1.41 -1.00
C VAL A 64 10.64 0.56 -0.03
N THR A 65 9.50 0.05 -0.48
CA THR A 65 8.56 -0.69 0.36
C THR A 65 9.12 -2.05 0.78
N LYS A 66 9.82 -2.76 -0.11
CA LYS A 66 10.44 -4.06 0.16
C LYS A 66 11.62 -3.95 1.13
N SER A 67 12.32 -2.82 1.14
CA SER A 67 13.43 -2.58 2.08
C SER A 67 13.00 -2.45 3.56
N MET A 68 11.70 -2.38 3.84
CA MET A 68 11.14 -2.25 5.20
C MET A 68 11.10 -3.60 5.95
N GLY A 69 12.24 -4.29 6.04
CA GLY A 69 12.36 -5.65 6.58
C GLY A 69 11.65 -5.87 7.92
N PRO A 70 11.84 -5.02 8.95
CA PRO A 70 11.15 -5.18 10.24
C PRO A 70 9.62 -5.13 10.14
N LEU A 71 9.05 -4.37 9.19
CA LEU A 71 7.61 -4.31 9.00
C LEU A 71 7.09 -5.60 8.37
N TRP A 72 7.85 -6.17 7.41
CA TRP A 72 7.49 -7.43 6.77
C TRP A 72 7.64 -8.63 7.70
N ASP A 73 8.68 -8.63 8.54
CA ASP A 73 8.84 -9.63 9.60
C ASP A 73 7.68 -9.55 10.62
N ASN A 74 7.19 -8.36 10.95
CA ASN A 74 5.99 -8.23 11.79
C ASN A 74 4.71 -8.79 11.14
N VAL A 75 4.60 -8.77 9.80
CA VAL A 75 3.44 -9.30 9.07
C VAL A 75 3.52 -10.82 8.89
N TYR A 76 4.68 -11.33 8.49
CA TYR A 76 4.83 -12.71 8.02
C TYR A 76 5.77 -13.57 8.87
N GLY A 77 6.54 -12.97 9.78
CA GLY A 77 7.60 -13.61 10.54
C GLY A 77 8.78 -14.04 9.68
N LYS A 78 9.58 -14.95 10.22
CA LYS A 78 10.74 -15.54 9.55
C LYS A 78 10.34 -16.12 8.17
N GLY A 79 11.10 -15.77 7.13
CA GLY A 79 10.84 -16.17 5.75
C GLY A 79 9.86 -15.24 5.02
N TRP A 80 9.64 -14.02 5.53
CA TRP A 80 8.84 -13.00 4.86
C TRP A 80 9.36 -12.69 3.46
N GLU A 81 10.67 -12.84 3.21
CA GLU A 81 11.32 -12.55 1.94
C GLU A 81 10.78 -13.40 0.78
N GLU A 82 10.30 -14.62 1.06
CA GLU A 82 9.68 -15.50 0.07
C GLU A 82 8.26 -15.06 -0.31
N LYS A 83 7.57 -14.36 0.59
CA LYS A 83 6.19 -13.90 0.41
C LYS A 83 6.11 -12.48 -0.15
N VAL A 84 7.05 -11.62 0.23
CA VAL A 84 7.09 -10.21 -0.17
C VAL A 84 7.83 -10.07 -1.49
N THR A 85 7.17 -10.50 -2.56
CA THR A 85 7.73 -10.47 -3.92
C THR A 85 7.48 -9.13 -4.60
N ASP A 86 8.31 -8.81 -5.60
CA ASP A 86 8.13 -7.60 -6.40
C ASP A 86 6.79 -7.63 -7.15
N GLU A 87 6.36 -8.82 -7.57
CA GLU A 87 5.05 -9.02 -8.21
C GLU A 87 3.90 -8.67 -7.27
N MET A 88 3.93 -9.17 -6.02
CA MET A 88 2.89 -8.89 -5.03
C MET A 88 2.78 -7.39 -4.75
N LEU A 89 3.92 -6.73 -4.50
CA LEU A 89 3.95 -5.30 -4.23
C LEU A 89 3.53 -4.46 -5.44
N THR A 90 3.93 -4.86 -6.64
CA THR A 90 3.52 -4.21 -7.89
C THR A 90 2.01 -4.24 -8.06
N LYS A 91 1.37 -5.39 -7.81
CA LYS A 91 -0.09 -5.54 -7.88
C LYS A 91 -0.80 -4.62 -6.87
N LEU A 92 -0.27 -4.51 -5.65
CA LEU A 92 -0.81 -3.59 -4.65
C LEU A 92 -0.71 -2.13 -5.11
N PHE A 93 0.45 -1.69 -5.58
CA PHE A 93 0.61 -0.32 -6.06
C PHE A 93 -0.31 -0.02 -7.25
N ARG A 94 -0.44 -0.92 -8.22
CA ARG A 94 -1.32 -0.72 -9.39
C ARG A 94 -2.82 -0.64 -9.05
N ARG A 95 -3.24 -1.09 -7.86
CA ARG A 95 -4.62 -0.97 -7.37
C ARG A 95 -4.92 0.37 -6.68
N ILE A 96 -3.89 1.15 -6.36
CA ILE A 96 -3.99 2.50 -5.75
C ILE A 96 -4.21 3.53 -6.86
#